data_AF-A0AB34NXJ9-F1
#
_entry.id   AF-A0AB34NXJ9-F1
#
_cell.length_a   1.000
_cell.length_b   1.000
_cell.length_c   1.000
_cell.angle_alpha   90.00
_cell.angle_beta   90.00
_cell.angle_gamma   90.00
#
_symmetry.space_group_name_H-M   'P 1'
#
loop_
_entity.id
_entity.type
_entity.pdbx_description
1 polymer ?
#
loop_
_entity_poly.entity_id
_entity_poly.type
_entity_poly.pdbx_seq_one_letter_code
_entity_poly.pdbx_strand_id
1 'polypeptide(L)'
;MQKKMRLLNTVYQSDNAIQKKAAHVFISTGLYHSSFFGPLYLFGQHKLPRTAELIKYALRITTLNGIYTGIKFRRDFFNLSKEEQKNIHKWVYDLCDRLYANELNHIHLLYEDTGLEDKVEHYIHYTLNKALMNLGQEPKYPENVETLDPTLTTGLMESAMIEDFFFYTNAHPILKMHEIKK
;
A
#
# COMPACT_ATOMS: atom_id res chain seq x y z
N MET A 1 -6.28 10.58 -12.52
CA MET A 1 -5.08 9.77 -12.86
C MET A 1 -3.81 10.57 -13.17
N GLN A 2 -3.80 11.60 -14.04
CA GLN A 2 -2.55 12.28 -14.43
C GLN A 2 -1.83 13.00 -13.27
N LYS A 3 -2.57 13.54 -12.30
CA LYS A 3 -2.01 14.27 -11.15
C LYS A 3 -1.15 13.37 -10.23
N LYS A 4 -1.59 12.13 -9.94
CA LYS A 4 -0.76 11.16 -9.19
C LYS A 4 0.53 10.78 -9.93
N MET A 5 0.46 10.56 -11.24
CA MET A 5 1.65 10.21 -12.03
C MET A 5 2.68 11.34 -12.01
N ARG A 6 2.25 12.60 -12.15
CA ARG A 6 3.14 13.76 -12.07
C ARG A 6 3.77 13.88 -10.69
N LEU A 7 2.97 13.76 -9.62
CA LEU A 7 3.44 13.81 -8.24
C LEU A 7 4.55 12.77 -7.98
N LEU A 8 4.30 11.51 -8.35
CA LEU A 8 5.25 10.42 -8.14
C LEU A 8 6.48 10.57 -9.04
N ASN A 9 6.31 10.99 -10.29
CA ASN A 9 7.44 11.22 -11.19
C ASN A 9 8.37 12.30 -10.65
N THR A 10 7.85 13.39 -10.07
CA THR A 10 8.69 14.40 -9.41
C THR A 10 9.56 13.79 -8.31
N VAL A 11 9.02 12.86 -7.52
CA VAL A 11 9.81 12.15 -6.50
C VAL A 11 10.88 11.25 -7.14
N TYR A 12 10.54 10.50 -8.19
CA TYR A 12 11.50 9.61 -8.87
C TYR A 12 12.62 10.36 -9.59
N GLN A 13 12.35 11.57 -10.08
CA GLN A 13 13.35 12.43 -10.71
C GLN A 13 14.19 13.23 -9.70
N SER A 14 13.81 13.26 -8.42
CA SER A 14 14.63 13.89 -7.38
C SER A 14 15.89 13.06 -7.08
N ASP A 15 16.92 13.63 -6.47
CA ASP A 15 18.11 12.87 -6.04
C ASP A 15 17.96 12.19 -4.67
N ASN A 16 16.75 12.20 -4.09
CA ASN A 16 16.51 11.67 -2.76
C ASN A 16 16.12 10.18 -2.79
N ALA A 17 17.12 9.31 -2.59
CA ALA A 17 16.93 7.86 -2.63
C ALA A 17 15.97 7.30 -1.57
N ILE A 18 15.84 7.94 -0.39
CA ILE A 18 14.94 7.46 0.66
C ILE A 18 13.48 7.83 0.34
N GLN A 19 13.25 9.01 -0.21
CA GLN A 19 11.94 9.46 -0.70
C GLN A 19 11.42 8.58 -1.85
N LYS A 20 12.30 8.15 -2.76
CA LYS A 20 11.94 7.20 -3.83
C LYS A 20 11.44 5.86 -3.28
N LYS A 21 12.10 5.32 -2.25
CA LYS A 21 11.67 4.07 -1.60
C LYS A 21 10.30 4.23 -0.95
N ALA A 22 10.07 5.32 -0.24
CA ALA A 22 8.77 5.63 0.35
C ALA A 22 7.66 5.76 -0.70
N ALA A 23 7.90 6.52 -1.77
CA ALA A 23 6.95 6.64 -2.88
C ALA A 23 6.66 5.30 -3.54
N HIS A 24 7.67 4.44 -3.72
CA HIS A 24 7.49 3.09 -4.26
C HIS A 24 6.61 2.21 -3.35
N VAL A 25 6.79 2.29 -2.03
CA VAL A 25 5.94 1.55 -1.09
C VAL A 25 4.48 2.01 -1.17
N PHE A 26 4.22 3.32 -1.24
CA PHE A 26 2.85 3.83 -1.41
C PHE A 26 2.20 3.38 -2.71
N ILE A 27 2.96 3.33 -3.82
CA ILE A 27 2.46 2.78 -5.08
C ILE A 27 2.12 1.29 -4.93
N SER A 28 3.09 0.51 -4.43
CA SER A 28 3.01 -0.95 -4.41
C SER A 28 1.96 -1.47 -3.42
N THR A 29 1.89 -0.91 -2.21
CA THR A 29 0.99 -1.42 -1.15
C THR A 29 -0.24 -0.54 -0.93
N GLY A 30 -0.18 0.76 -1.21
CA GLY A 30 -1.31 1.67 -1.03
C GLY A 30 -2.22 1.74 -2.25
N LEU A 31 -1.72 2.37 -3.33
CA LEU A 31 -2.50 2.78 -4.49
C LEU A 31 -2.86 1.62 -5.44
N TYR A 32 -1.95 0.67 -5.67
CA TYR A 32 -2.31 -0.49 -6.49
C TYR A 32 -3.33 -1.36 -5.81
N HIS A 33 -3.20 -1.56 -4.50
CA HIS A 33 -4.14 -2.38 -3.74
C HIS A 33 -5.54 -1.76 -3.75
N SER A 34 -5.66 -0.44 -3.58
CA SER A 34 -6.96 0.22 -3.66
C SER A 34 -7.62 0.08 -5.04
N SER A 35 -6.82 0.09 -6.11
CA SER A 35 -7.32 -0.11 -7.48
C SER A 35 -7.91 -1.52 -7.70
N PHE A 36 -7.61 -2.47 -6.81
CA PHE A 36 -8.13 -3.83 -6.86
C PHE A 36 -9.42 -4.03 -6.05
N PHE A 37 -9.98 -2.98 -5.44
CA PHE A 37 -11.23 -3.05 -4.69
C PHE A 37 -12.37 -3.67 -5.52
N GLY A 38 -12.64 -3.14 -6.72
CA GLY A 38 -13.77 -3.59 -7.54
C GLY A 38 -13.77 -5.09 -7.83
N PRO A 39 -12.67 -5.65 -8.39
CA PRO A 39 -12.55 -7.09 -8.61
C PRO A 39 -12.66 -7.94 -7.34
N LEU A 40 -12.05 -7.51 -6.22
CA LEU A 40 -12.13 -8.22 -4.95
C LEU A 40 -13.54 -8.22 -4.37
N TYR A 41 -14.23 -7.08 -4.45
CA TYR A 41 -15.60 -6.93 -3.99
C TYR A 41 -16.56 -7.81 -4.80
N LEU A 42 -16.42 -7.82 -6.13
CA LEU A 42 -17.20 -8.71 -7.01
C LEU A 42 -16.92 -10.19 -6.71
N PHE A 43 -15.68 -10.54 -6.40
CA PHE A 43 -15.31 -11.89 -5.99
C PHE A 43 -15.96 -12.30 -4.67
N GLY A 44 -16.02 -11.41 -3.69
CA GLY A 44 -16.77 -11.63 -2.45
C GLY A 44 -18.27 -11.87 -2.65
N GLN A 45 -18.82 -11.41 -3.77
CA GLN A 45 -20.19 -11.71 -4.23
C GLN A 45 -20.27 -12.96 -5.13
N HIS A 46 -19.21 -13.78 -5.17
CA HIS A 46 -19.07 -14.96 -6.03
C HIS A 46 -19.09 -14.69 -7.54
N LYS A 47 -18.66 -13.48 -7.96
CA LYS A 47 -18.56 -13.09 -9.37
C LYS A 47 -17.10 -13.00 -9.83
N LEU A 48 -16.87 -13.22 -11.12
CA LEU A 48 -15.54 -13.09 -11.77
C LEU A 48 -14.39 -13.87 -11.09
N PRO A 49 -14.55 -15.15 -10.69
CA PRO A 49 -13.54 -15.88 -9.93
C PRO A 49 -12.19 -15.98 -10.65
N ARG A 50 -12.17 -16.17 -11.97
CA ARG A 50 -10.93 -16.23 -12.75
C ARG A 50 -10.18 -14.91 -12.78
N THR A 51 -10.91 -13.80 -12.86
CA THR A 51 -10.33 -12.45 -12.78
C THR A 51 -9.75 -12.21 -11.39
N ALA A 52 -10.47 -12.63 -10.35
CA ALA A 52 -10.01 -12.51 -8.97
C ALA A 52 -8.68 -13.24 -8.75
N GLU A 53 -8.48 -14.44 -9.30
CA GLU A 53 -7.20 -15.15 -9.22
C GLU A 53 -6.03 -14.36 -9.84
N LEU A 54 -6.24 -13.73 -11.01
CA LEU A 54 -5.21 -12.87 -11.61
C LEU A 54 -4.87 -11.67 -10.73
N ILE A 55 -5.89 -11.04 -10.15
CA ILE A 55 -5.72 -9.91 -9.22
C ILE A 55 -5.00 -10.36 -7.94
N LYS A 56 -5.27 -11.56 -7.43
CA LYS A 56 -4.57 -12.14 -6.26
C LYS A 56 -3.09 -12.36 -6.56
N TYR A 57 -2.72 -12.85 -7.74
CA TYR A 57 -1.32 -12.95 -8.14
C TYR A 57 -0.65 -11.57 -8.22
N ALA A 58 -1.32 -10.58 -8.80
CA ALA A 58 -0.81 -9.20 -8.86
C ALA A 58 -0.59 -8.64 -7.44
N LEU A 59 -1.58 -8.78 -6.55
CA LEU A 59 -1.50 -8.39 -5.14
C LEU A 59 -0.30 -9.02 -4.43
N ARG A 60 -0.04 -10.31 -4.66
CA ARG A 60 1.10 -11.00 -4.05
C ARG A 60 2.44 -10.39 -4.49
N ILE A 61 2.58 -10.08 -5.77
CA ILE A 61 3.81 -9.48 -6.32
C ILE A 61 3.99 -8.05 -5.77
N THR A 62 2.93 -7.24 -5.79
CA THR A 62 3.01 -5.84 -5.32
C THR A 62 3.26 -5.76 -3.82
N THR A 63 2.69 -6.69 -3.04
CA THR A 63 2.94 -6.82 -1.60
C THR A 63 4.42 -7.09 -1.32
N LEU A 64 5.02 -8.07 -1.98
CA LEU A 64 6.45 -8.39 -1.84
C LEU A 64 7.34 -7.21 -2.22
N ASN A 65 7.01 -6.49 -3.30
CA ASN A 65 7.74 -5.30 -3.73
C ASN A 65 7.68 -4.17 -2.67
N GLY A 66 6.50 -3.94 -2.10
CA GLY A 66 6.29 -2.94 -1.05
C GLY A 66 7.04 -3.27 0.24
N ILE A 67 7.00 -4.53 0.66
CA ILE A 67 7.70 -5.03 1.86
C ILE A 67 9.22 -4.91 1.68
N TYR A 68 9.77 -5.45 0.59
CA TYR A 68 11.21 -5.45 0.37
C TYR A 68 11.75 -4.01 0.33
N THR A 69 11.07 -3.13 -0.41
CA THR A 69 11.45 -1.72 -0.49
C THR A 69 11.27 -1.01 0.85
N GLY A 70 10.25 -1.37 1.63
CA GLY A 70 10.03 -0.89 2.99
C GLY A 70 11.16 -1.27 3.94
N ILE A 71 11.66 -2.51 3.88
CA ILE A 71 12.83 -2.96 4.64
C ILE A 71 14.06 -2.10 4.30
N LYS A 72 14.29 -1.85 3.01
CA LYS A 72 15.40 -1.00 2.55
C LYS A 72 15.23 0.46 3.00
N PHE A 73 14.00 0.98 2.96
CA PHE A 73 13.68 2.31 3.50
C PHE A 73 14.03 2.39 4.98
N ARG A 74 13.56 1.44 5.79
CA ARG A 74 13.81 1.42 7.25
C ARG A 74 15.30 1.34 7.57
N ARG A 75 16.04 0.47 6.89
CA ARG A 75 17.50 0.36 7.05
C ARG A 75 18.18 1.71 6.82
N ASP A 76 17.85 2.38 5.72
CA ASP A 76 18.46 3.66 5.39
C ASP A 76 17.97 4.78 6.33
N PHE A 77 16.69 4.74 6.75
CA PHE A 77 16.09 5.68 7.70
C PHE A 77 16.77 5.64 9.07
N PHE A 78 17.04 4.44 9.60
CA PHE A 78 17.70 4.30 10.90
C PHE A 78 19.17 4.74 10.91
N ASN A 79 19.80 4.87 9.73
CA ASN A 79 21.16 5.41 9.60
C ASN A 79 21.20 6.95 9.55
N LEU A 80 20.05 7.62 9.42
CA LEU A 80 19.97 9.08 9.38
C LEU A 80 20.07 9.68 10.79
N SER A 81 20.44 10.96 10.86
CA SER A 81 20.37 11.73 12.12
C SER A 81 18.92 11.89 12.59
N LYS A 82 18.71 12.17 13.88
CA LYS A 82 17.36 12.37 14.45
C LYS A 82 16.58 13.50 13.77
N GLU A 83 17.28 14.55 13.33
CA GLU A 83 16.67 15.68 12.63
C GLU A 83 16.20 15.27 11.22
N GLU A 84 17.04 14.55 10.47
CA GLU A 84 16.68 14.03 9.16
C GLU A 84 15.55 13.00 9.25
N GLN A 85 15.56 12.12 10.26
CA GLN A 85 14.46 11.18 10.52
C GLN A 85 13.13 11.93 10.71
N LYS A 86 13.13 13.02 11.50
CA LYS A 86 11.93 13.86 11.69
C LYS A 86 11.47 14.50 10.39
N ASN A 87 12.39 14.99 9.57
CA ASN A 87 12.08 15.60 8.27
C ASN A 87 11.51 14.59 7.28
N ILE A 88 12.10 13.39 7.20
CA ILE A 88 11.60 12.30 6.34
C ILE A 88 10.25 11.79 6.85
N HIS A 89 10.08 11.63 8.16
CA HIS A 89 8.79 11.25 8.75
C HIS A 89 7.68 12.23 8.34
N LYS A 90 7.89 13.54 8.55
CA LYS A 90 6.93 14.56 8.13
C LYS A 90 6.63 14.50 6.63
N TRP A 91 7.67 14.32 5.81
CA TRP A 91 7.52 14.21 4.36
C TRP A 91 6.72 12.96 3.92
N VAL A 92 6.91 11.82 4.59
CA VAL A 92 6.16 10.58 4.30
C VAL A 92 4.66 10.78 4.53
N TYR A 93 4.29 11.43 5.62
CA TYR A 93 2.88 11.73 5.92
C TYR A 93 2.30 12.80 4.99
N ASP A 94 3.05 13.85 4.63
CA ASP A 94 2.62 14.81 3.60
C ASP A 94 2.35 14.13 2.26
N LEU A 95 3.24 13.22 1.85
CA LEU A 95 3.04 12.44 0.63
C LEU A 95 1.79 11.55 0.73
N CYS A 96 1.59 10.87 1.86
CA CYS A 96 0.39 10.07 2.11
C CYS A 96 -0.88 10.89 1.90
N ASP A 97 -0.93 12.10 2.45
CA ASP A 97 -2.10 12.98 2.41
C ASP A 97 -2.39 13.49 1.01
N ARG A 98 -1.35 13.85 0.27
CA ARG A 98 -1.45 14.30 -1.12
C ARG A 98 -1.90 13.16 -2.04
N LEU A 99 -1.42 11.94 -1.79
CA LEU A 99 -1.83 10.75 -2.52
C LEU A 99 -3.28 10.40 -2.20
N TYR A 100 -3.66 10.42 -0.93
CA TYR A 100 -5.02 10.17 -0.47
C TYR A 100 -6.01 11.16 -1.09
N ALA A 101 -5.75 12.47 -0.97
CA ALA A 101 -6.61 13.50 -1.56
C ALA A 101 -6.76 13.36 -3.07
N ASN A 102 -5.70 12.94 -3.79
CA ASN A 102 -5.82 12.63 -5.21
C ASN A 102 -6.66 11.39 -5.46
N GLU A 103 -6.47 10.33 -4.66
CA GLU A 103 -7.18 9.06 -4.86
C GLU A 103 -8.66 9.20 -4.51
N LEU A 104 -9.04 9.97 -3.49
CA LEU A 104 -10.43 10.26 -3.15
C LEU A 104 -11.20 10.86 -4.34
N ASN A 105 -10.62 11.86 -5.00
CA ASN A 105 -11.19 12.42 -6.24
C ASN A 105 -11.33 11.36 -7.34
N HIS A 106 -10.44 10.37 -7.39
CA HIS A 106 -10.51 9.30 -8.37
C HIS A 106 -11.57 8.25 -8.04
N ILE A 107 -11.72 7.89 -6.76
CA ILE A 107 -12.78 7.01 -6.27
C ILE A 107 -14.13 7.62 -6.62
N HIS A 108 -14.34 8.89 -6.28
CA HIS A 108 -15.58 9.59 -6.54
C HIS A 108 -15.97 9.46 -8.01
N LEU A 109 -15.06 9.78 -8.93
CA LEU A 109 -15.29 9.64 -10.37
C LEU A 109 -15.58 8.20 -10.86
N LEU A 110 -15.13 7.17 -10.14
CA LEU A 110 -15.30 5.77 -10.55
C LEU A 110 -16.51 5.09 -9.91
N TYR A 111 -16.86 5.51 -8.69
CA TYR A 111 -17.85 4.86 -7.85
C TYR A 111 -19.06 5.76 -7.55
N GLU A 112 -19.12 6.95 -8.13
CA GLU A 112 -20.33 7.78 -8.20
C GLU A 112 -21.52 6.92 -8.64
N ASP A 113 -22.65 7.08 -7.95
CA ASP A 113 -23.90 6.33 -8.15
C ASP A 113 -23.86 4.81 -7.94
N THR A 114 -22.72 4.23 -7.52
CA THR A 114 -22.63 2.78 -7.23
C THR A 114 -23.01 2.43 -5.79
N GLY A 115 -23.02 3.41 -4.88
CA GLY A 115 -23.20 3.19 -3.43
C GLY A 115 -22.02 2.48 -2.75
N LEU A 116 -20.87 2.38 -3.41
CA LEU A 116 -19.66 1.71 -2.89
C LEU A 116 -18.58 2.68 -2.42
N GLU A 117 -18.76 3.99 -2.58
CA GLU A 117 -17.74 5.01 -2.31
C GLU A 117 -17.15 4.90 -0.89
N ASP A 118 -18.00 4.88 0.14
CA ASP A 118 -17.58 4.73 1.54
C ASP A 118 -16.76 3.45 1.78
N LYS A 119 -17.13 2.35 1.11
CA LYS A 119 -16.44 1.06 1.23
C LYS A 119 -15.06 1.10 0.60
N VAL A 120 -14.91 1.80 -0.52
CA VAL A 120 -13.63 1.99 -1.21
C VAL A 120 -12.73 2.91 -0.39
N GLU A 121 -13.30 3.97 0.21
CA GLU A 121 -12.58 4.89 1.08
C GLU A 121 -12.00 4.18 2.30
N HIS A 122 -12.81 3.40 3.01
CA HIS A 122 -12.36 2.55 4.13
C HIS A 122 -11.24 1.59 3.70
N TYR A 123 -11.36 1.00 2.51
CA TYR A 123 -10.32 0.12 2.01
C TYR A 123 -9.01 0.84 1.70
N ILE A 124 -9.06 2.08 1.20
CA ILE A 124 -7.85 2.90 0.98
C ILE A 124 -7.18 3.26 2.29
N HIS A 125 -7.93 3.62 3.33
CA HIS A 125 -7.37 3.84 4.66
C HIS A 125 -6.60 2.61 5.15
N TYR A 126 -7.18 1.43 4.99
CA TYR A 126 -6.51 0.17 5.31
C TYR A 126 -5.22 -0.04 4.50
N THR A 127 -5.23 0.15 3.17
CA THR A 127 -4.03 -0.08 2.34
C THR A 127 -2.94 0.97 2.59
N LEU A 128 -3.31 2.23 2.87
CA LEU A 128 -2.38 3.28 3.29
C LEU A 128 -1.75 2.98 4.64
N ASN A 129 -2.54 2.49 5.60
CA ASN A 129 -2.01 2.00 6.88
C ASN A 129 -0.99 0.88 6.67
N LYS A 130 -1.26 -0.10 5.79
CA LYS A 130 -0.29 -1.15 5.45
C LYS A 130 0.98 -0.60 4.79
N ALA A 131 0.87 0.41 3.93
CA ALA A 131 2.03 1.08 3.35
C ALA A 131 2.87 1.81 4.42
N LEU A 132 2.25 2.53 5.35
CA LEU A 132 2.91 3.19 6.47
C LEU A 132 3.61 2.17 7.38
N MET A 133 2.92 1.07 7.71
CA MET A 133 3.50 -0.05 8.44
C MET A 133 4.73 -0.59 7.72
N ASN A 134 4.70 -0.82 6.40
CA ASN A 134 5.86 -1.25 5.61
C ASN A 134 7.05 -0.27 5.72
N LEU A 135 6.80 1.02 5.87
CA LEU A 135 7.82 2.05 6.11
C LEU A 135 8.29 2.15 7.58
N GLY A 136 7.72 1.35 8.48
CA GLY A 136 8.02 1.39 9.91
C GLY A 136 7.42 2.63 10.59
N GLN A 137 6.36 3.19 10.02
CA GLN A 137 5.61 4.31 10.56
C GLN A 137 4.32 3.80 11.19
N GLU A 138 3.78 4.57 12.13
CA GLU A 138 2.48 4.27 12.72
C GLU A 138 1.34 4.36 11.70
N PRO A 139 0.27 3.56 11.85
CA PRO A 139 -0.96 3.74 11.09
C PRO A 139 -1.55 5.13 11.31
N LYS A 140 -2.09 5.74 10.25
CA LYS A 140 -2.72 7.07 10.32
C LYS A 140 -4.22 6.98 10.61
N TYR A 141 -4.87 5.96 10.07
CA TYR A 141 -6.32 5.82 10.07
C TYR A 141 -6.77 4.69 11.03
N PRO A 142 -8.00 4.71 11.57
CA PRO A 142 -8.50 3.67 12.47
C PRO A 142 -8.73 2.30 11.78
N GLU A 143 -8.82 2.28 10.45
CA GLU A 143 -9.21 1.11 9.68
C GLU A 143 -8.16 -0.01 9.74
N ASN A 144 -8.67 -1.18 10.09
CA ASN A 144 -7.96 -2.45 10.17
C ASN A 144 -8.82 -3.57 9.54
N VAL A 145 -8.32 -4.80 9.54
CA VAL A 145 -8.99 -5.94 8.90
C VAL A 145 -10.39 -6.21 9.45
N GLU A 146 -10.64 -5.94 10.73
CA GLU A 146 -11.92 -6.18 11.41
C GLU A 146 -12.98 -5.14 11.04
N THR A 147 -12.53 -3.94 10.63
CA THR A 147 -13.41 -2.83 10.23
C THR A 147 -13.76 -2.82 8.74
N LEU A 148 -13.16 -3.72 7.95
CA LEU A 148 -13.42 -3.82 6.51
C LEU A 148 -14.76 -4.51 6.22
N ASP A 149 -15.33 -4.22 5.06
CA ASP A 149 -16.54 -4.89 4.59
C ASP A 149 -16.33 -6.41 4.54
N PRO A 150 -17.22 -7.23 5.15
CA PRO A 150 -17.09 -8.68 5.16
C PRO A 150 -17.01 -9.31 3.76
N THR A 151 -17.69 -8.72 2.77
CA THR A 151 -17.62 -9.14 1.36
C THR A 151 -16.19 -9.06 0.85
N LEU A 152 -15.48 -7.99 1.22
CA LEU A 152 -14.10 -7.78 0.83
C LEU A 152 -13.16 -8.72 1.59
N THR A 153 -13.41 -8.95 2.88
CA THR A 153 -12.60 -9.87 3.68
C THR A 153 -12.79 -11.31 3.26
N THR A 154 -13.98 -11.77 2.87
CA THR A 154 -14.18 -13.09 2.21
C THR A 154 -13.34 -13.19 0.95
N GLY A 155 -13.34 -12.15 0.11
CA GLY A 155 -12.51 -12.13 -1.10
C GLY A 155 -11.00 -12.13 -0.85
N LEU A 156 -10.56 -11.61 0.31
CA LEU A 156 -9.16 -11.58 0.75
C LEU A 156 -8.74 -12.85 1.53
N MET A 157 -9.59 -13.39 2.40
CA MET A 157 -9.30 -14.44 3.39
C MET A 157 -9.44 -15.87 2.84
N GLU A 158 -10.35 -16.15 1.91
CA GLU A 158 -10.42 -17.50 1.31
C GLU A 158 -9.19 -17.85 0.47
N SER A 159 -8.33 -16.88 0.16
CA SER A 159 -7.14 -17.08 -0.68
C SER A 159 -5.80 -16.85 -0.01
N ALA A 160 -5.75 -16.49 1.27
CA ALA A 160 -4.51 -16.35 2.00
C ALA A 160 -4.73 -15.97 3.47
N MET A 161 -3.95 -16.58 4.37
CA MET A 161 -3.75 -15.98 5.70
C MET A 161 -3.26 -14.54 5.52
N ILE A 162 -4.09 -13.58 5.92
CA ILE A 162 -3.76 -12.14 5.94
C ILE A 162 -2.48 -11.89 6.76
N GLU A 163 -2.20 -12.76 7.72
CA GLU A 163 -0.96 -12.80 8.51
C GLU A 163 0.28 -13.06 7.65
N ASP A 164 0.22 -13.96 6.66
CA ASP A 164 1.35 -14.24 5.74
C ASP A 164 1.56 -13.13 4.68
N PHE A 165 0.51 -12.35 4.37
CA PHE A 165 0.60 -11.30 3.35
C PHE A 165 1.13 -9.98 3.90
N PHE A 166 0.79 -9.62 5.14
CA PHE A 166 1.12 -8.30 5.69
C PHE A 166 2.06 -8.32 6.90
N PHE A 167 2.32 -9.48 7.50
CA PHE A 167 3.23 -9.60 8.64
C PHE A 167 4.39 -10.53 8.31
N TYR A 168 5.42 -9.95 7.69
CA TYR A 168 6.75 -10.51 7.92
C TYR A 168 7.24 -10.00 9.26
N THR A 169 7.05 -10.82 10.28
CA THR A 169 7.82 -10.71 11.53
C THR A 169 9.32 -10.72 11.20
N ASN A 170 10.15 -10.22 12.12
CA ASN A 170 11.61 -10.13 11.97
C ASN A 170 12.32 -11.48 11.67
N ALA A 171 11.58 -12.59 11.57
CA ALA A 171 12.08 -13.93 11.24
C ALA A 171 11.98 -14.30 9.75
N HIS A 172 11.34 -13.49 8.88
CA HIS A 172 11.12 -13.89 7.48
C HIS A 172 12.42 -14.00 6.66
N PRO A 173 12.61 -15.04 5.81
CA PRO A 173 13.86 -15.27 5.07
C PRO A 173 14.30 -14.11 4.17
N ILE A 174 13.37 -13.27 3.70
CA ILE A 174 13.68 -12.06 2.92
C ILE A 174 14.58 -11.09 3.73
N LEU A 175 14.44 -11.03 5.06
CA LEU A 175 15.30 -10.22 5.92
C LEU A 175 16.73 -10.78 6.02
N LYS A 176 16.92 -12.07 5.73
CA LYS A 176 18.23 -12.74 5.72
C LYS A 176 18.91 -12.67 4.35
N MET A 177 18.24 -12.19 3.29
CA MET A 177 18.87 -12.02 1.98
C MET A 177 19.97 -10.96 2.03
N HIS A 178 21.19 -11.38 1.70
CA HIS A 178 22.33 -10.48 1.55
C HIS A 178 22.42 -10.03 0.09
N GLU A 179 22.59 -8.73 -0.12
CA GLU A 179 22.85 -8.19 -1.45
C GLU A 179 24.20 -8.73 -1.95
N ILE A 180 24.21 -9.32 -3.15
CA ILE A 180 25.45 -9.62 -3.85
C ILE A 180 26.01 -8.27 -4.30
N LYS A 181 26.99 -7.75 -3.57
CA LYS A 181 27.76 -6.58 -3.98
C LYS A 181 28.68 -7.01 -5.12
N LYS A 182 28.50 -6.41 -6.31
CA LYS A 182 29.50 -6.44 -7.39
C LYS A 182 30.48 -5.30 -7.18
#